data_AF-A0A179BLA5-F1
#
_entry.id   AF-A0A179BLA5-F1
#
_cell.length_a   1.000
_cell.length_b   1.000
_cell.length_c   1.000
_cell.angle_alpha   90.00
_cell.angle_beta   90.00
_cell.angle_gamma   90.00
#
_symmetry.space_group_name_H-M   'P 1'
#
loop_
_entity.id
_entity.type
_entity.pdbx_description
1 polymer ?
#
loop_
_entity_poly.entity_id
_entity_poly.type
_entity_poly.pdbx_seq_one_letter_code
_entity_poly.pdbx_strand_id
1 'polypeptide(L)'
;MHDDSIVLATHGLLHQDISQSESNIYGGHDYYNSEHQLVMQSHPTVDGGYSFISPDGQVVMHAADLSGQEHLTVHGTPLTMDRNVYGGHTFADPQTHTFSYTEPNIFHGQTLFEHEGPSISDEPNIFGGHSYF
;
A
#
# COMPACT_ATOMS: atom_id res chain seq x y z
N MET A 1 13.18 -0.01 -6.08
CA MET A 1 11.78 0.09 -6.54
C MET A 1 10.96 -0.14 -5.28
N HIS A 2 10.32 0.93 -4.80
CA HIS A 2 9.34 0.81 -3.72
C HIS A 2 8.11 0.11 -4.30
N ASP A 3 7.60 -0.85 -3.55
CA ASP A 3 6.48 -1.69 -3.96
C ASP A 3 5.22 -1.06 -3.36
N ASP A 4 4.56 -0.19 -4.13
CA ASP A 4 3.35 0.56 -3.74
C ASP A 4 2.14 -0.38 -3.49
N SER A 5 2.31 -1.68 -3.74
CA SER A 5 1.26 -2.68 -3.84
C SER A 5 0.61 -3.04 -2.50
N ILE A 6 1.28 -2.87 -1.34
CA ILE A 6 0.71 -3.38 -0.08
C ILE A 6 0.65 -2.40 1.09
N VAL A 7 1.10 -1.16 0.91
CA VAL A 7 0.97 -0.16 1.98
C VAL A 7 -0.52 0.20 2.22
N LEU A 8 -1.38 0.08 1.20
CA LEU A 8 -2.78 0.51 1.28
C LEU A 8 -3.63 -0.32 2.25
N ALA A 9 -3.26 -1.56 2.56
CA ALA A 9 -4.10 -2.45 3.35
C ALA A 9 -3.87 -2.31 4.86
N THR A 10 -3.22 -1.23 5.27
CA THR A 10 -3.01 -0.92 6.67
C THR A 10 -4.17 -0.10 7.21
N HIS A 11 -4.74 -0.52 8.34
CA HIS A 11 -5.80 0.20 9.08
C HIS A 11 -7.14 0.40 8.35
N GLY A 12 -7.65 -0.62 7.65
CA GLY A 12 -9.07 -0.66 7.25
C GLY A 12 -9.49 0.38 6.20
N LEU A 13 -8.55 1.08 5.57
CA LEU A 13 -8.80 1.92 4.40
C LEU A 13 -8.99 1.14 3.10
N LEU A 14 -8.79 -0.18 3.18
CA LEU A 14 -8.83 -1.07 2.05
C LEU A 14 -9.63 -2.33 2.32
N HIS A 15 -10.67 -2.24 3.16
CA HIS A 15 -11.62 -3.34 3.19
C HIS A 15 -12.45 -3.29 1.88
N GLN A 16 -12.01 -4.09 0.90
CA GLN A 16 -12.73 -4.64 -0.26
C GLN A 16 -12.76 -3.92 -1.61
N ASP A 17 -12.29 -2.68 -1.75
CA ASP A 17 -12.58 -1.93 -2.99
C ASP A 17 -11.43 -1.73 -3.97
N ILE A 18 -10.26 -2.36 -3.83
CA ILE A 18 -9.23 -2.31 -4.89
C ILE A 18 -9.06 -3.69 -5.50
N SER A 19 -9.23 -3.76 -6.81
CA SER A 19 -8.97 -4.96 -7.61
C SER A 19 -7.77 -4.79 -8.53
N GLN A 20 -7.42 -3.55 -8.89
CA GLN A 20 -6.25 -3.29 -9.74
C GLN A 20 -5.69 -1.89 -9.58
N SER A 21 -4.45 -1.72 -10.01
CA SER A 21 -3.79 -0.43 -10.17
C SER A 21 -3.16 -0.27 -11.54
N GLU A 22 -2.98 0.97 -11.98
CA GLU A 22 -2.41 1.35 -13.27
C GLU A 22 -1.43 2.50 -13.08
N SER A 23 -0.34 2.56 -13.85
CA SER A 23 0.56 3.73 -13.82
C SER A 23 -0.19 5.02 -14.21
N ASN A 24 0.03 6.11 -13.47
CA ASN A 24 -0.60 7.39 -13.73
C ASN A 24 0.37 8.47 -14.23
N ILE A 25 -0.19 9.61 -14.66
CA ILE A 25 0.57 10.72 -15.28
C ILE A 25 1.53 11.43 -14.31
N TYR A 26 1.42 11.16 -13.03
CA TYR A 26 2.21 11.80 -11.98
C TYR A 26 3.41 10.94 -11.57
N GLY A 27 3.56 9.75 -12.15
CA GLY A 27 4.62 8.80 -11.81
C GLY A 27 4.32 7.92 -10.61
N GLY A 28 3.06 7.85 -10.17
CA GLY A 28 2.55 6.84 -9.24
C GLY A 28 1.51 5.96 -9.91
N HIS A 29 0.49 5.53 -9.16
CA HIS A 29 -0.55 4.63 -9.64
C HIS A 29 -1.97 5.14 -9.35
N ASP A 30 -2.90 4.88 -10.26
CA ASP A 30 -4.33 4.98 -10.03
C ASP A 30 -4.86 3.62 -9.59
N TYR A 31 -5.69 3.58 -8.55
CA TYR A 31 -6.24 2.37 -7.96
C TYR A 31 -7.74 2.28 -8.21
N TYR A 32 -8.19 1.13 -8.66
CA TYR A 32 -9.56 0.91 -9.12
C TYR A 32 -10.23 -0.27 -8.41
N ASN A 33 -11.54 -0.16 -8.22
CA ASN A 33 -12.37 -1.28 -7.78
C ASN A 33 -12.69 -2.25 -8.93
N SER A 34 -13.43 -3.32 -8.60
CA SER A 34 -13.84 -4.36 -9.57
C SER A 34 -14.77 -3.83 -10.68
N GLU A 35 -15.43 -2.68 -10.46
CA GLU A 35 -16.21 -1.95 -11.45
C GLU A 35 -15.38 -0.94 -12.26
N HIS A 36 -14.06 -0.92 -12.05
CA HIS A 36 -13.12 0.03 -12.66
C HIS A 36 -13.41 1.50 -12.32
N GLN A 37 -13.92 1.75 -11.11
CA GLN A 37 -14.08 3.10 -10.56
C GLN A 37 -12.84 3.47 -9.75
N LEU A 38 -12.37 4.70 -9.92
CA LEU A 38 -11.20 5.22 -9.20
C LEU A 38 -11.49 5.30 -7.70
N VAL A 39 -10.65 4.65 -6.90
CA VAL A 39 -10.73 4.61 -5.43
C VAL A 39 -9.62 5.44 -4.80
N MET A 40 -8.45 5.52 -5.45
CA MET A 40 -7.29 6.23 -4.90
C MET A 40 -6.26 6.53 -5.98
N GLN A 41 -5.38 7.49 -5.73
CA GLN A 41 -4.20 7.77 -6.55
C GLN A 41 -2.96 7.89 -5.67
N SER A 42 -1.83 7.31 -6.07
CA SER A 42 -0.53 7.60 -5.47
C SER A 42 0.21 8.66 -6.27
N HIS A 43 0.90 9.54 -5.55
CA HIS A 43 1.74 10.60 -6.11
C HIS A 43 3.10 10.59 -5.42
N PRO A 44 4.21 10.58 -6.17
CA PRO A 44 5.53 10.67 -5.57
C PRO A 44 5.69 12.00 -4.82
N THR A 45 6.39 11.96 -3.70
CA THR A 45 6.62 13.12 -2.82
C THR A 45 8.08 13.56 -2.81
N VAL A 46 8.33 14.80 -2.42
CA VAL A 46 9.67 15.43 -2.47
C VAL A 46 10.70 14.78 -1.55
N ASP A 47 10.24 14.04 -0.55
CA ASP A 47 11.03 13.21 0.35
C ASP A 47 11.30 11.80 -0.18
N GLY A 48 10.94 11.51 -1.44
CA GLY A 48 11.21 10.22 -2.09
C GLY A 48 10.18 9.14 -1.79
N GLY A 49 9.08 9.50 -1.13
CA GLY A 49 7.94 8.63 -0.83
C GLY A 49 6.79 8.74 -1.83
N TYR A 50 5.62 8.28 -1.38
CA TYR A 50 4.34 8.48 -2.05
C TYR A 50 3.26 8.97 -1.07
N SER A 51 2.41 9.87 -1.55
CA SER A 51 1.14 10.23 -0.92
C SER A 51 0.00 9.58 -1.68
N PHE A 52 -0.95 9.05 -0.93
CA PHE A 52 -2.14 8.40 -1.44
C PHE A 52 -3.33 9.31 -1.20
N ILE A 53 -4.05 9.58 -2.27
CA ILE A 53 -5.08 10.62 -2.34
C ILE A 53 -6.40 9.98 -2.74
N SER A 54 -7.44 10.21 -1.95
CA SER A 54 -8.80 9.79 -2.27
C SER A 54 -9.41 10.63 -3.41
N PRO A 55 -10.52 10.19 -4.05
CA PRO A 55 -11.08 10.88 -5.21
C PRO A 55 -11.61 12.29 -4.90
N ASP A 56 -11.87 12.59 -3.63
CA ASP A 56 -12.24 13.92 -3.14
C ASP A 56 -11.02 14.83 -2.86
N GLY A 57 -9.81 14.35 -3.13
CA GLY A 57 -8.55 15.09 -3.02
C GLY A 57 -7.93 15.10 -1.63
N GLN A 58 -8.41 14.30 -0.68
CA GLN A 58 -7.80 14.19 0.65
C GLN A 58 -6.62 13.23 0.64
N VAL A 59 -5.53 13.59 1.34
CA VAL A 59 -4.42 12.64 1.59
C VAL A 59 -4.86 11.68 2.68
N VAL A 60 -4.96 10.41 2.34
CA VAL A 60 -5.37 9.33 3.26
C VAL A 60 -4.16 8.64 3.87
N MET A 61 -3.08 8.52 3.10
CA MET A 61 -1.86 7.85 3.53
C MET A 61 -0.64 8.53 2.93
N HIS A 62 0.46 8.47 3.65
CA HIS A 62 1.76 8.96 3.21
C HIS A 62 2.83 7.97 3.67
N ALA A 63 3.62 7.49 2.72
CA ALA A 63 4.72 6.57 2.95
C ALA A 63 6.00 7.20 2.42
N ALA A 64 6.94 7.54 3.30
CA ALA A 64 8.20 8.18 2.93
C ALA A 64 9.40 7.33 3.34
N ASP A 65 10.40 7.21 2.47
CA ASP A 65 11.72 6.68 2.82
C ASP A 65 12.65 7.85 3.16
N LEU A 66 12.58 8.27 4.42
CA LEU A 66 13.49 9.28 4.94
C LEU A 66 14.70 8.57 5.53
N SER A 67 15.81 8.58 4.78
CA SER A 67 17.13 8.12 5.27
C SER A 67 17.16 6.65 5.73
N GLY A 68 16.39 5.77 5.09
CA GLY A 68 16.32 4.35 5.43
C GLY A 68 15.40 4.03 6.60
N GLN A 69 14.63 5.02 7.08
CA GLN A 69 13.50 4.80 7.95
C GLN A 69 12.23 5.07 7.14
N GLU A 70 11.43 4.02 6.99
CA GLU A 70 10.17 4.13 6.29
C GLU A 70 9.13 4.72 7.25
N HIS A 71 8.66 5.92 6.96
CA HIS A 71 7.66 6.63 7.73
C HIS A 71 6.30 6.45 7.07
N LEU A 72 5.42 5.69 7.74
CA LEU A 72 4.06 5.49 7.31
C LEU A 72 3.12 6.31 8.18
N THR A 73 2.24 7.08 7.55
CA THR A 73 1.18 7.82 8.24
C THR A 73 -0.14 7.55 7.56
N VAL A 74 -1.17 7.17 8.33
CA VAL A 74 -2.53 6.94 7.87
C VAL A 74 -3.47 7.91 8.57
N HIS A 75 -4.14 8.78 7.82
CA HIS A 75 -4.96 9.89 8.35
C HIS A 75 -4.24 10.74 9.43
N GLY A 76 -2.95 10.98 9.25
CA GLY A 76 -2.14 11.71 10.23
C GLY A 76 -1.67 10.89 11.44
N THR A 77 -2.08 9.62 11.55
CA THR A 77 -1.61 8.70 12.60
C THR A 77 -0.36 7.97 12.13
N PRO A 78 0.78 8.11 12.82
CA PRO A 78 1.99 7.39 12.46
C PRO A 78 1.80 5.89 12.69
N LEU A 79 2.36 5.08 11.80
CA LEU A 79 2.45 3.63 11.91
C LEU A 79 3.91 3.22 11.78
N THR A 80 4.23 2.07 12.36
CA THR A 80 5.53 1.43 12.19
C THR A 80 5.47 0.51 10.98
N MET A 81 6.44 0.62 10.08
CA MET A 81 6.65 -0.28 8.95
C MET A 81 8.12 -0.74 9.00
N ASP A 82 8.32 -2.02 9.30
CA ASP A 82 9.65 -2.60 9.46
C ASP A 82 9.81 -3.81 8.54
N ARG A 83 10.99 -4.00 7.93
CA ARG A 83 11.26 -5.23 7.19
C ARG A 83 11.21 -6.45 8.12
N ASN A 84 10.56 -7.51 7.64
CA ASN A 84 10.40 -8.75 8.39
C ASN A 84 11.32 -9.87 7.87
N VAL A 85 11.33 -11.00 8.60
CA VAL A 85 12.18 -12.16 8.29
C VAL A 85 11.80 -12.91 7.02
N TYR A 86 10.61 -12.65 6.48
CA TYR A 86 10.07 -13.27 5.27
C TYR A 86 10.44 -12.49 4.00
N GLY A 87 11.07 -11.32 4.15
CA GLY A 87 11.47 -10.47 3.03
C GLY A 87 10.42 -9.44 2.61
N GLY A 88 9.30 -9.33 3.35
CA GLY A 88 8.34 -8.23 3.24
C GLY A 88 8.44 -7.29 4.43
N HIS A 89 7.30 -6.73 4.85
CA HIS A 89 7.18 -5.73 5.89
C HIS A 89 6.19 -6.15 6.97
N THR A 90 6.44 -5.75 8.22
CA THR A 90 5.52 -5.86 9.35
C THR A 90 4.97 -4.48 9.64
N PHE A 91 3.66 -4.39 9.85
CA PHE A 91 2.99 -3.15 10.19
C PHE A 91 2.47 -3.18 11.63
N ALA A 92 2.78 -2.14 12.39
CA ALA A 92 2.37 -2.02 13.78
C ALA A 92 1.87 -0.61 14.14
N ASP A 93 0.98 -0.53 15.12
CA ASP A 93 0.53 0.74 15.68
C ASP A 93 1.66 1.46 16.47
N PRO A 94 1.47 2.72 16.89
CA PRO A 94 2.46 3.42 17.74
C PRO A 94 2.74 2.74 19.09
N GLN A 95 1.86 1.86 19.56
CA GLN A 95 2.03 1.05 20.76
C GLN A 95 2.71 -0.29 20.45
N THR A 96 3.22 -0.47 19.24
CA THR A 96 3.95 -1.65 18.74
C THR A 96 3.10 -2.92 18.58
N HIS A 97 1.77 -2.81 18.60
CA HIS A 97 0.93 -3.95 18.26
C HIS A 97 0.95 -4.16 16.75
N THR A 98 1.46 -5.32 16.35
CA THR A 98 1.42 -5.76 14.95
C THR A 98 0.00 -6.11 14.56
N PHE A 99 -0.47 -5.59 13.44
CA PHE A 99 -1.82 -5.84 12.93
C PHE A 99 -1.82 -6.46 11.53
N SER A 100 -0.73 -6.34 10.76
CA SER A 100 -0.56 -7.03 9.48
C SER A 100 0.91 -7.18 9.12
N TYR A 101 1.19 -8.03 8.13
CA TYR A 101 2.51 -8.17 7.53
C TYR A 101 2.42 -8.62 6.07
N THR A 102 3.51 -8.48 5.33
CA THR A 102 3.63 -8.97 3.95
C THR A 102 4.71 -10.01 3.78
N GLU A 103 4.51 -10.87 2.80
CA GLU A 103 5.51 -11.82 2.32
C GLU A 103 5.52 -11.86 0.79
N PRO A 104 6.68 -11.99 0.13
CA PRO A 104 6.73 -12.22 -1.31
C PRO A 104 5.91 -13.44 -1.73
N ASN A 105 5.22 -13.34 -2.86
CA ASN A 105 4.37 -14.43 -3.37
C ASN A 105 4.92 -15.04 -4.68
N ILE A 106 4.25 -16.09 -5.18
CA ILE A 106 4.68 -16.83 -6.39
C ILE A 106 4.50 -16.04 -7.70
N PHE A 107 3.80 -14.91 -7.66
CA PHE A 107 3.52 -14.05 -8.80
C PHE A 107 4.53 -12.91 -8.95
N HIS A 108 5.59 -12.92 -8.12
CA HIS A 108 6.57 -11.84 -7.99
C HIS A 108 5.99 -10.52 -7.46
N GLY A 109 4.83 -10.58 -6.81
CA GLY A 109 4.30 -9.53 -5.93
C GLY A 109 4.49 -9.92 -4.47
N GLN A 110 3.63 -9.44 -3.59
CA GLN A 110 3.55 -9.89 -2.20
C GLN A 110 2.12 -10.22 -1.78
N THR A 111 2.00 -10.90 -0.64
CA THR A 111 0.73 -11.22 0.00
C THR A 111 0.70 -10.52 1.34
N LEU A 112 -0.33 -9.71 1.55
CA LEU A 112 -0.70 -9.18 2.85
C LEU A 112 -1.41 -10.25 3.67
N PHE A 113 -1.00 -10.38 4.92
CA PHE A 113 -1.69 -11.14 5.95
C PHE A 113 -2.16 -10.17 7.03
N GLU A 114 -3.47 -9.96 7.13
CA GLU A 114 -4.08 -9.25 8.26
C GLU A 114 -4.20 -10.20 9.46
N HIS A 115 -3.96 -9.68 10.68
CA HIS A 115 -4.12 -10.47 11.90
C HIS A 115 -5.57 -10.93 12.11
N GLU A 116 -6.52 -10.08 11.70
CA GLU A 116 -7.97 -10.35 11.75
C GLU A 116 -8.63 -10.01 10.40
N GLY A 117 -8.37 -10.82 9.37
CA GLY A 117 -8.95 -10.58 8.05
C GLY A 117 -8.54 -11.60 6.99
N PRO A 118 -9.10 -11.50 5.76
CA PRO A 118 -8.60 -12.24 4.62
C PRO A 118 -7.20 -11.74 4.24
N SER A 119 -6.38 -12.64 3.68
CA SER A 119 -5.14 -12.23 3.01
C SER A 119 -5.45 -11.66 1.64
N ILE A 120 -4.67 -10.67 1.19
CA ILE A 120 -4.75 -10.09 -0.14
C ILE A 120 -3.42 -10.32 -0.84
N SER A 121 -3.44 -10.89 -2.03
CA SER A 121 -2.23 -11.05 -2.86
C SER A 121 -2.25 -10.11 -4.03
N ASP A 122 -1.07 -9.64 -4.43
CA ASP A 122 -0.90 -8.86 -5.65
C ASP A 122 -0.08 -9.59 -6.73
N GLU A 123 -0.36 -9.28 -7.99
CA GLU A 123 0.47 -9.67 -9.12
C GLU A 123 0.66 -8.48 -10.08
N PRO A 124 1.86 -8.28 -10.65
CA PRO A 124 2.05 -7.27 -11.69
C PRO A 124 1.14 -7.50 -12.89
N ASN A 125 0.53 -6.43 -13.41
CA ASN A 125 -0.41 -6.48 -14.53
C ASN A 125 0.12 -5.77 -15.80
N ILE A 126 -0.62 -5.88 -16.90
CA ILE A 126 -0.23 -5.33 -18.21
C ILE A 126 -0.33 -3.79 -18.30
N PHE A 127 -0.94 -3.15 -17.31
CA PHE A 127 -1.13 -1.69 -17.25
C PHE A 127 -0.01 -0.99 -16.48
N GLY A 128 1.05 -1.74 -16.14
CA GLY A 128 2.16 -1.20 -15.35
C GLY A 128 1.75 -0.90 -13.92
N GLY A 129 0.77 -1.63 -13.37
CA GLY A 129 0.44 -1.67 -11.94
C GLY A 129 0.26 -3.12 -11.50
N HIS A 130 -0.64 -3.38 -10.55
CA HIS A 130 -0.88 -4.69 -9.97
C HIS A 130 -2.37 -5.07 -9.97
N SER A 131 -2.69 -6.35 -10.05
CA SER A 131 -4.02 -6.90 -9.76
C SER A 131 -4.04 -7.42 -8.32
N TYR A 132 -5.18 -7.29 -7.62
CA TYR A 132 -5.34 -7.68 -6.21
C TYR A 132 -6.47 -8.70 -6.03
N PHE A 133 -6.23 -9.78 -5.27
CA PHE A 133 -7.18 -10.90 -5.09
C PHE A 133 -6.95 -11.72 -3.82
#